data_AF-A0ABD4ZA90-F1
#
_entry.id   AF-A0ABD4ZA90-F1
#
_cell.length_a   1.000
_cell.length_b   1.000
_cell.length_c   1.000
_cell.angle_alpha   90.00
_cell.angle_beta   90.00
_cell.angle_gamma   90.00
#
_symmetry.space_group_name_H-M   'P 1'
#
loop_
_entity.id
_entity.type
_entity.pdbx_description
1 polymer ?
#
loop_
_entity_poly.entity_id
_entity_poly.type
_entity_poly.pdbx_seq_one_letter_code
_entity_poly.pdbx_strand_id
1 'polypeptide(L)'
;MILDDIANYLPRKIDREKHRRLYINKEYIDSDKLKRIEDLVIKAFRKTIIEILISKGYVIQKEFMKNPENLGPDPDMLWFIIYGDNDIGVVIADSLFHTLNENDVNNYVNQFSKNIKLAGFEPIFCEFTSLESHSREYLMKRVFYAKLKYLK
;
A
#
# COMPACT_ATOMS: atom_id res chain seq x y z
N MET A 1 2.73 0.24 -18.92
CA MET A 1 3.89 0.89 -18.28
C MET A 1 3.99 0.62 -16.79
N ILE A 2 3.00 0.92 -15.93
CA ILE A 2 3.08 0.52 -14.50
C ILE A 2 2.95 -0.99 -14.28
N LEU A 3 2.01 -1.63 -15.00
CA LEU A 3 1.91 -3.09 -15.00
C LEU A 3 3.22 -3.76 -15.43
N ASP A 4 3.98 -3.16 -16.35
CA ASP A 4 5.26 -3.71 -16.82
C ASP A 4 6.32 -3.61 -15.71
N ASP A 5 6.38 -2.48 -15.01
CA ASP A 5 7.27 -2.29 -13.86
C ASP A 5 6.95 -3.28 -12.73
N ILE A 6 5.66 -3.43 -12.37
CA ILE A 6 5.23 -4.38 -11.33
C ILE A 6 5.43 -5.83 -11.77
N ALA A 7 5.13 -6.16 -13.03
CA ALA A 7 5.23 -7.51 -13.58
C ALA A 7 6.64 -8.07 -13.53
N ASN A 8 7.67 -7.23 -13.66
CA ASN A 8 9.06 -7.64 -13.51
C ASN A 8 9.38 -8.21 -12.11
N TYR A 9 8.58 -7.82 -11.11
CA TYR A 9 8.77 -8.24 -9.73
C TYR A 9 7.70 -9.20 -9.22
N LEU A 10 6.61 -9.39 -9.96
CA LEU A 10 5.59 -10.35 -9.62
C LEU A 10 6.19 -11.77 -9.70
N PRO A 11 6.21 -12.54 -8.60
CA PRO A 11 6.66 -13.92 -8.64
C PRO A 11 5.69 -14.72 -9.52
N ARG A 12 6.23 -15.67 -10.29
CA ARG A 12 5.43 -16.55 -11.18
C ARG A 12 4.38 -17.37 -10.43
N LYS A 13 4.60 -17.64 -9.14
CA LYS A 13 3.66 -18.29 -8.22
C LYS A 13 3.71 -17.57 -6.89
N ILE A 14 2.54 -17.22 -6.34
CA ILE A 14 2.46 -16.65 -5.00
C ILE A 14 2.27 -17.72 -3.94
N ASP A 15 3.26 -17.79 -3.05
CA ASP A 15 3.15 -18.33 -1.70
C ASP A 15 2.68 -17.21 -0.75
N ARG A 16 1.50 -17.35 -0.12
CA ARG A 16 0.92 -16.27 0.68
C ARG A 16 1.75 -15.91 1.91
N GLU A 17 2.32 -16.91 2.57
CA GLU A 17 3.13 -16.69 3.78
C GLU A 17 4.43 -15.98 3.41
N LYS A 18 5.13 -16.48 2.38
CA LYS A 18 6.41 -15.90 1.97
C LYS A 18 6.29 -14.53 1.32
N HIS A 19 5.18 -14.27 0.63
CA HIS A 19 4.98 -13.01 -0.08
C HIS A 19 4.03 -12.06 0.65
N ARG A 20 3.71 -12.31 1.93
CA ARG A 20 2.94 -11.34 2.73
C ARG A 20 3.68 -10.02 2.89
N ARG A 21 5.00 -10.10 3.08
CA ARG A 21 5.94 -8.97 3.16
C ARG A 21 7.13 -9.29 2.26
N LEU A 22 7.41 -8.42 1.30
CA LEU A 22 8.50 -8.62 0.35
C LEU A 22 9.29 -7.34 0.18
N TYR A 23 10.62 -7.45 0.17
CA TYR A 23 11.52 -6.31 -0.03
C TYR A 23 12.43 -6.63 -1.19
N ILE A 24 12.24 -5.91 -2.29
CA ILE A 24 12.95 -6.07 -3.54
C ILE A 24 14.08 -5.03 -3.57
N ASN A 25 15.28 -5.50 -3.92
CA ASN A 25 16.50 -4.71 -3.95
C ASN A 25 16.80 -4.01 -2.62
N LYS A 26 16.52 -4.68 -1.49
CA LYS A 26 16.69 -4.12 -0.14
C LYS A 26 18.14 -3.76 0.19
N GLU A 27 19.11 -4.28 -0.56
CA GLU A 27 20.53 -3.96 -0.44
C GLU A 27 20.85 -2.48 -0.76
N TYR A 28 19.97 -1.77 -1.45
CA TYR A 28 20.12 -0.34 -1.72
C TYR A 28 19.64 0.58 -0.59
N ILE A 29 19.24 0.02 0.55
CA ILE A 29 18.76 0.81 1.68
C ILE A 29 19.20 0.20 3.00
N ASP A 30 19.50 1.08 3.96
CA ASP A 30 19.77 0.66 5.33
C ASP A 30 18.54 -0.02 5.95
N SER A 31 18.77 -1.05 6.77
CA SER A 31 17.70 -1.87 7.34
C SER A 31 16.85 -1.11 8.36
N ASP A 32 17.45 -0.23 9.15
CA ASP A 32 16.70 0.60 10.11
C ASP A 32 15.88 1.66 9.39
N LYS A 33 16.44 2.24 8.33
CA LYS A 33 15.71 3.16 7.44
C LYS A 33 14.53 2.46 6.77
N LEU A 34 14.73 1.25 6.24
CA LEU A 34 13.67 0.46 5.61
C LEU A 34 12.54 0.14 6.60
N LYS A 35 12.86 -0.28 7.81
CA LYS A 35 11.88 -0.55 8.86
C LYS A 35 11.07 0.70 9.21
N ARG A 36 11.74 1.85 9.32
CA ARG A 36 11.06 3.14 9.56
C ARG A 36 10.12 3.52 8.42
N ILE A 37 10.55 3.34 7.17
CA ILE A 37 9.71 3.57 6.00
C ILE A 37 8.48 2.67 6.03
N GLU A 38 8.68 1.39 6.30
CA GLU A 38 7.59 0.41 6.39
C GLU A 38 6.56 0.82 7.45
N ASP A 39 7.01 1.15 8.66
CA ASP A 39 6.14 1.59 9.74
C ASP A 39 5.31 2.83 9.34
N LEU A 40 5.93 3.79 8.64
CA LEU A 40 5.24 5.00 8.20
C LEU A 40 4.21 4.73 7.08
N VAL A 41 4.53 3.84 6.15
CA VAL A 41 3.62 3.41 5.08
C VAL A 41 2.43 2.65 5.66
N ILE A 42 2.66 1.73 6.60
CA ILE A 42 1.60 1.00 7.30
C ILE A 42 0.69 1.96 8.07
N LYS A 43 1.27 2.94 8.79
CA LYS A 43 0.49 3.97 9.49
C LYS A 43 -0.40 4.78 8.55
N ALA A 44 0.12 5.18 7.39
CA ALA A 44 -0.65 5.89 6.38
C ALA A 44 -1.77 5.01 5.78
N PHE A 45 -1.47 3.74 5.50
CA PHE A 45 -2.46 2.76 5.04
C PHE A 45 -3.62 2.60 6.04
N ARG A 46 -3.30 2.29 7.30
CA ARG A 46 -4.27 2.06 8.37
C ARG A 46 -5.23 3.23 8.50
N LYS A 47 -4.68 4.44 8.56
CA LYS A 47 -5.47 5.67 8.63
C LYS A 47 -6.38 5.85 7.42
N THR A 48 -5.86 5.59 6.23
CA THR A 48 -6.63 5.69 4.98
C THR A 48 -7.79 4.69 4.95
N ILE A 49 -7.58 3.44 5.37
CA ILE A 49 -8.66 2.44 5.42
C ILE A 49 -9.76 2.86 6.39
N ILE A 50 -9.40 3.33 7.58
CA ILE A 50 -10.39 3.81 8.55
C ILE A 50 -11.19 5.00 7.99
N GLU A 51 -10.53 5.96 7.36
CA GLU A 51 -11.19 7.10 6.70
C GLU A 51 -12.15 6.66 5.58
N ILE A 52 -11.76 5.65 4.80
CA ILE A 52 -12.61 5.08 3.74
C ILE A 52 -13.83 4.37 4.33
N LEU A 53 -13.65 3.53 5.36
CA LEU A 53 -14.76 2.86 6.01
C LEU A 53 -15.76 3.85 6.62
N ILE A 54 -15.28 4.92 7.25
CA ILE A 54 -16.16 5.99 7.76
C ILE A 54 -16.94 6.64 6.61
N SER A 55 -16.29 6.95 5.49
CA SER A 55 -16.95 7.58 4.33
C SER A 55 -18.04 6.69 3.72
N LYS A 56 -17.93 5.37 3.89
CA LYS A 56 -18.93 4.39 3.47
C LYS A 56 -20.04 4.15 4.51
N GLY A 57 -20.00 4.87 5.64
CA GLY A 57 -21.01 4.80 6.69
C GLY A 57 -20.82 3.68 7.70
N TYR A 58 -19.65 3.02 7.74
CA TYR A 58 -19.36 2.01 8.77
C TYR A 58 -19.18 2.67 10.14
N VAL A 59 -19.72 2.03 11.17
CA VAL A 59 -19.51 2.46 12.57
C VAL A 59 -18.18 1.91 13.06
N ILE A 60 -17.22 2.80 13.29
CA ILE A 60 -15.88 2.46 13.78
C ILE A 60 -15.81 2.68 15.30
N GLN A 61 -15.18 1.75 16.02
CA GLN A 61 -15.00 1.88 17.46
C GLN A 61 -14.17 3.13 17.79
N LYS A 62 -14.54 3.84 18.86
CA LYS A 62 -13.95 5.15 19.22
C LYS A 62 -12.43 5.13 19.38
N GLU A 63 -11.86 4.00 19.77
CA GLU A 63 -10.41 3.87 19.95
C GLU A 63 -9.65 4.00 18.63
N PHE A 64 -10.14 3.31 17.58
CA PHE A 64 -9.61 3.39 16.22
C PHE A 64 -9.75 4.80 15.64
N MET A 65 -10.80 5.55 16.01
CA MET A 65 -10.97 6.94 15.59
C MET A 65 -9.90 7.88 16.17
N LYS A 66 -9.41 7.58 17.38
CA LYS A 66 -8.41 8.40 18.07
C LYS A 66 -7.00 8.14 17.58
N ASN A 67 -6.67 6.87 17.32
CA ASN A 67 -5.33 6.42 16.95
C ASN A 67 -5.35 5.47 15.74
N PRO A 68 -5.93 5.88 14.60
CA PRO A 68 -6.16 4.99 13.46
C PRO A 68 -4.84 4.41 12.91
N GLU A 69 -3.76 5.17 12.95
CA GLU A 69 -2.43 4.74 12.51
C GLU A 69 -1.83 3.61 13.37
N ASN A 70 -2.24 3.49 14.63
CA ASN A 70 -1.70 2.48 15.56
C ASN A 70 -2.59 1.24 15.66
N LEU A 71 -3.90 1.41 15.46
CA LEU A 71 -4.89 0.36 15.70
C LEU A 71 -5.59 -0.14 14.43
N GLY A 72 -5.54 0.61 13.33
CA GLY A 72 -6.18 0.21 12.07
C GLY A 72 -5.66 -1.11 11.49
N PRO A 73 -6.36 -1.67 10.49
CA PRO A 73 -5.99 -2.93 9.88
C PRO A 73 -4.68 -2.81 9.07
N ASP A 74 -3.87 -3.86 9.12
CA ASP A 74 -2.70 -4.01 8.26
C ASP A 74 -3.09 -4.54 6.88
N PRO A 75 -2.33 -4.20 5.83
CA PRO A 75 -2.59 -4.72 4.51
C PRO A 75 -2.31 -6.23 4.45
N ASP A 76 -3.14 -6.95 3.71
CA ASP A 76 -2.99 -8.39 3.43
C ASP A 76 -1.61 -8.68 2.83
N MET A 77 -1.15 -7.85 1.89
CA MET A 77 0.22 -7.89 1.38
C MET A 77 0.83 -6.50 1.25
N LEU A 78 2.13 -6.39 1.52
CA LEU A 78 2.88 -5.15 1.40
C LEU A 78 4.28 -5.43 0.88
N TRP A 79 4.58 -4.90 -0.31
CA TRP A 79 5.88 -5.06 -0.95
C TRP A 79 6.55 -3.71 -1.15
N PHE A 80 7.87 -3.71 -0.99
CA PHE A 80 8.73 -2.56 -1.22
C PHE A 80 9.68 -2.86 -2.37
N ILE A 81 9.81 -1.90 -3.30
CA ILE A 81 10.76 -1.91 -4.41
C ILE A 81 11.68 -0.71 -4.23
N ILE A 82 12.97 -0.92 -4.03
CA ILE A 82 13.93 0.17 -3.81
C ILE A 82 14.58 0.54 -5.14
N TYR A 83 14.40 1.80 -5.56
CA TYR A 83 15.02 2.34 -6.79
C TYR A 83 16.29 3.16 -6.50
N GLY A 84 16.48 3.55 -5.23
CA GLY A 84 17.65 4.26 -4.70
C GLY A 84 17.42 4.65 -3.24
N ASP A 85 18.31 5.44 -2.64
CA ASP A 85 18.28 5.73 -1.19
C ASP A 85 16.94 6.29 -0.68
N ASN A 86 16.20 7.03 -1.53
CA ASN A 86 14.96 7.72 -1.15
C ASN A 86 13.76 7.40 -2.04
N ASP A 87 13.96 6.79 -3.22
CA ASP A 87 12.88 6.53 -4.17
C ASP A 87 12.40 5.08 -4.04
N ILE A 88 11.11 4.92 -3.70
CA ILE A 88 10.54 3.67 -3.21
C ILE A 88 9.22 3.40 -3.94
N GLY A 89 9.11 2.23 -4.56
CA GLY A 89 7.83 1.66 -4.98
C GLY A 89 7.19 0.88 -3.83
N VAL A 90 5.90 1.06 -3.63
CA VAL A 90 5.09 0.31 -2.66
C VAL A 90 3.95 -0.35 -3.39
N VAL A 91 3.83 -1.68 -3.25
CA VAL A 91 2.66 -2.43 -3.70
C VAL A 91 1.88 -2.88 -2.47
N ILE A 92 0.63 -2.45 -2.38
CA ILE A 92 -0.28 -2.80 -1.29
C ILE A 92 -1.41 -3.64 -1.89
N ALA A 93 -1.71 -4.76 -1.27
CA ALA A 93 -2.89 -5.53 -1.59
C ALA A 93 -3.73 -5.73 -0.33
N ASP A 94 -5.04 -5.59 -0.47
CA ASP A 94 -6.01 -5.76 0.60
C ASP A 94 -7.33 -6.25 0.00
N SER A 95 -7.96 -7.23 0.66
CA SER A 95 -9.23 -7.81 0.24
C SER A 95 -10.36 -6.80 0.11
N LEU A 96 -10.36 -5.69 0.87
CA LEU A 96 -11.35 -4.62 0.75
C LEU A 96 -11.31 -3.93 -0.61
N PHE A 97 -10.16 -3.92 -1.31
CA PHE A 97 -10.00 -3.23 -2.60
C PHE A 97 -10.94 -3.76 -3.68
N HIS A 98 -11.43 -4.99 -3.55
CA HIS A 98 -12.46 -5.56 -4.43
C HIS A 98 -13.82 -4.89 -4.33
N THR A 99 -14.10 -4.27 -3.19
CA THR A 99 -15.40 -3.68 -2.90
C THR A 99 -15.45 -2.18 -3.18
N LEU A 100 -14.34 -1.59 -3.61
CA LEU A 100 -14.23 -0.16 -3.90
C LEU A 100 -14.69 0.12 -5.33
N ASN A 101 -15.73 0.94 -5.46
CA ASN A 101 -16.12 1.53 -6.75
C ASN A 101 -15.11 2.62 -7.16
N GLU A 102 -15.29 3.24 -8.34
CA GLU A 102 -14.37 4.26 -8.84
C GLU A 102 -14.27 5.51 -7.94
N ASN A 103 -15.37 5.93 -7.32
CA ASN A 103 -15.36 7.06 -6.39
C ASN A 103 -14.56 6.72 -5.12
N ASP A 104 -14.76 5.52 -4.57
CA ASP A 104 -14.03 5.03 -3.41
C ASP A 104 -12.53 4.89 -3.70
N VAL A 105 -12.18 4.46 -4.92
CA VAL A 105 -10.79 4.38 -5.41
C VAL A 105 -10.15 5.76 -5.44
N ASN A 106 -10.82 6.73 -6.04
CA ASN A 106 -10.32 8.11 -6.12
C ASN A 106 -10.18 8.70 -4.71
N ASN A 107 -11.15 8.46 -3.84
CA ASN A 107 -11.08 8.87 -2.44
C ASN A 107 -9.88 8.21 -1.73
N TYR A 108 -9.68 6.89 -1.91
CA TYR A 108 -8.55 6.18 -1.32
C TYR A 108 -7.21 6.76 -1.79
N VAL A 109 -7.03 6.96 -3.10
CA VAL A 109 -5.81 7.54 -3.68
C VAL A 109 -5.53 8.91 -3.05
N ASN A 110 -6.54 9.76 -2.93
CA ASN A 110 -6.42 11.09 -2.36
C ASN A 110 -6.06 11.05 -0.86
N GLN A 111 -6.76 10.24 -0.07
CA GLN A 111 -6.48 10.12 1.37
C GLN A 111 -5.13 9.46 1.64
N PHE A 112 -4.76 8.42 0.90
CA PHE A 112 -3.45 7.79 1.02
C PHE A 112 -2.34 8.79 0.70
N SER A 113 -2.46 9.51 -0.41
CA SER A 113 -1.47 10.53 -0.82
C SER A 113 -1.34 11.63 0.22
N LYS A 114 -2.45 12.07 0.84
CA LYS A 114 -2.43 13.03 1.95
C LYS A 114 -1.74 12.46 3.19
N ASN A 115 -2.10 11.24 3.61
CA ASN A 115 -1.58 10.62 4.82
C ASN A 115 -0.09 10.27 4.68
N ILE A 116 0.36 9.84 3.49
CA ILE A 116 1.78 9.56 3.24
C ILE A 116 2.61 10.85 3.16
N LYS A 117 2.04 11.95 2.66
CA LYS A 117 2.65 13.29 2.76
C LYS A 117 2.91 13.70 4.20
N LEU A 118 1.91 13.54 5.07
CA LEU A 118 2.04 13.83 6.50
C LEU A 118 3.11 12.95 7.18
N ALA A 119 3.27 11.71 6.71
CA ALA A 119 4.31 10.80 7.21
C ALA A 119 5.74 11.25 6.80
N GLY A 120 5.88 12.05 5.74
CA GLY A 120 7.17 12.59 5.28
C GLY A 120 7.64 12.05 3.93
N PHE A 121 6.70 11.71 3.05
CA PHE A 121 6.99 11.30 1.67
C PHE A 121 6.40 12.29 0.68
N GLU A 122 7.00 12.40 -0.50
CA GLU A 122 6.33 12.95 -1.68
C GLU A 122 5.80 11.78 -2.53
N PRO A 123 4.47 11.61 -2.69
CA PRO A 123 3.90 10.68 -3.64
C PRO A 123 4.11 11.22 -5.05
N ILE A 124 5.01 10.56 -5.79
CA ILE A 124 5.26 10.84 -7.20
C ILE A 124 4.10 10.31 -8.04
N PHE A 125 3.57 9.14 -7.66
CA PHE A 125 2.52 8.45 -8.39
C PHE A 125 1.75 7.51 -7.46
N CYS A 126 0.42 7.44 -7.60
CA CYS A 126 -0.45 6.55 -6.83
C CYS A 126 -1.61 6.07 -7.71
N GLU A 127 -1.80 4.76 -7.86
CA GLU A 127 -2.93 4.23 -8.61
C GLU A 127 -3.36 2.84 -8.13
N PHE A 128 -4.54 2.41 -8.57
CA PHE A 128 -4.93 1.01 -8.48
C PHE A 128 -4.73 0.29 -9.79
N THR A 129 -4.15 -0.90 -9.72
CA THR A 129 -3.95 -1.80 -10.85
C THR A 129 -4.79 -3.08 -10.69
N SER A 130 -5.46 -3.51 -11.76
CA SER A 130 -6.13 -4.81 -11.81
C SER A 130 -5.13 -5.92 -12.15
N LEU A 131 -5.21 -7.04 -11.42
CA LEU A 131 -4.42 -8.25 -11.64
C LEU A 131 -5.20 -9.32 -12.44
N GLU A 132 -6.43 -9.04 -12.87
CA GLU A 132 -7.33 -10.02 -13.51
C GLU A 132 -6.75 -10.66 -14.78
N SER A 133 -5.89 -9.95 -15.52
CA SER A 133 -5.22 -10.47 -16.71
C SER A 133 -4.08 -11.45 -16.39
N HIS A 134 -3.62 -11.52 -15.14
CA HIS A 134 -2.38 -12.22 -14.77
C HIS A 134 -2.60 -13.45 -13.86
N SER A 135 -3.80 -13.68 -13.32
CA SER A 135 -4.08 -14.93 -12.59
C SER A 135 -5.58 -15.20 -12.38
N ARG A 136 -6.01 -16.45 -12.59
CA ARG A 136 -7.33 -16.95 -12.15
C ARG A 136 -7.35 -17.37 -10.68
N GLU A 137 -6.18 -17.40 -10.02
CA GLU A 137 -5.97 -18.02 -8.70
C GLU A 137 -5.84 -17.03 -7.54
N TYR A 138 -5.81 -15.72 -7.81
CA TYR A 138 -5.68 -14.74 -6.75
C TYR A 138 -7.05 -14.42 -6.14
N LEU A 139 -7.11 -14.49 -4.82
CA LEU A 139 -8.20 -13.88 -4.05
C LEU A 139 -8.16 -12.34 -4.17
N MET A 140 -6.97 -11.78 -4.42
CA MET A 140 -6.75 -10.34 -4.60
C MET A 140 -6.53 -9.99 -6.07
N LYS A 141 -7.60 -9.61 -6.76
CA LYS A 141 -7.62 -9.19 -8.17
C LYS A 141 -7.19 -7.73 -8.39
N ARG A 142 -6.90 -6.96 -7.34
CA ARG A 142 -6.61 -5.53 -7.43
C ARG A 142 -5.59 -5.15 -6.38
N VAL A 143 -4.60 -4.37 -6.79
CA VAL A 143 -3.54 -3.85 -5.91
C VAL A 143 -3.47 -2.34 -6.04
N PHE A 144 -2.98 -1.69 -5.00
CA PHE A 144 -2.63 -0.29 -5.00
C PHE A 144 -1.12 -0.15 -5.12
N TYR A 145 -0.67 0.62 -6.10
CA TYR A 145 0.74 0.94 -6.31
C TYR A 145 0.99 2.41 -6.02
N ALA A 146 2.05 2.69 -5.25
CA ALA A 146 2.53 4.03 -5.03
C ALA A 146 4.03 4.13 -5.26
N LYS A 147 4.47 5.09 -6.07
CA LYS A 147 5.86 5.51 -6.16
C LYS A 147 6.04 6.75 -5.27
N LEU A 148 6.93 6.62 -4.29
CA LEU A 148 7.12 7.58 -3.22
C LEU A 148 8.59 8.03 -3.20
N LYS A 149 8.81 9.28 -2.82
CA LYS A 149 10.13 9.80 -2.44
C LYS A 149 10.14 10.11 -0.96
N TYR A 150 10.99 9.44 -0.20
CA TYR A 150 11.18 9.69 1.22
C TYR A 150 11.97 10.99 1.44
N LEU A 151 11.44 11.90 2.26
CA LEU A 151 11.96 13.27 2.42
C LEU A 151 12.71 13.51 3.73
N LYS A 152 12.73 12.53 4.65
CA LYS A 152 13.23 12.68 6.03
C LYS A 152 14.46 11.84 6.33
#